data_AF-A0A0D2V829-F1
#
_entry.id   AF-A0A0D2V829-F1
#
_cell.length_a   1.000
_cell.length_b   1.000
_cell.length_c   1.000
_cell.angle_alpha   90.00
_cell.angle_beta   90.00
_cell.angle_gamma   90.00
#
_symmetry.space_group_name_H-M   'P 1'
#
loop_
_entity.id
_entity.type
_entity.pdbx_description
1 polymer ?
#
loop_
_entity_poly.entity_id
_entity_poly.type
_entity_poly.pdbx_seq_one_letter_code
_entity_poly.pdbx_strand_id
1 'polypeptide(L)'
;MTAILERHESESLWGRFCNWITSTENRLYIGWFGVLMIPTLLTATFVFIIAFIATPPVDIDDIREPVSRSPLYRNNIIFGAIVRTSFSFTDILFRPVYEFISLIKDILCFKK
;
A
#
# COMPACT_ATOMS: atom_id res chain seq x y z
N MET A 1 31.93 -39.09 6.82
CA MET A 1 31.52 -37.68 7.00
C MET A 1 31.60 -36.91 5.66
N THR A 2 31.00 -37.44 4.59
CA THR A 2 31.08 -36.85 3.23
C THR A 2 29.71 -36.66 2.55
N ALA A 3 28.64 -37.28 3.07
CA ALA A 3 27.29 -37.21 2.48
C ALA A 3 26.52 -35.89 2.75
N ILE A 4 27.06 -35.00 3.59
CA ILE A 4 26.41 -33.73 3.96
C ILE A 4 26.84 -32.59 3.01
N LEU A 5 28.05 -32.68 2.44
CA LEU A 5 28.60 -31.67 1.53
C LEU A 5 28.07 -31.83 0.09
N GLU A 6 27.82 -33.06 -0.40
CA GLU A 6 27.22 -33.27 -1.74
C GLU A 6 25.73 -32.93 -1.82
N ARG A 7 25.00 -33.00 -0.69
CA ARG A 7 23.58 -32.63 -0.65
C ARG A 7 23.35 -31.14 -0.87
N HIS A 8 24.36 -30.31 -0.57
CA HIS A 8 24.27 -28.86 -0.68
C HIS A 8 24.51 -28.34 -2.11
N GLU A 9 25.11 -29.14 -3.00
CA GLU A 9 25.24 -28.85 -4.44
C GLU A 9 24.01 -29.28 -5.26
N SER A 10 23.14 -30.14 -4.70
CA SER A 10 21.98 -30.70 -5.38
C SER A 10 20.63 -30.17 -4.89
N GLU A 11 20.62 -29.11 -4.07
CA GLU A 11 19.38 -28.36 -3.80
C GLU A 11 19.14 -27.34 -4.91
N SER A 12 18.02 -27.51 -5.62
CA SER A 12 17.57 -26.54 -6.62
C SER A 12 17.48 -25.13 -6.01
N LEU A 13 17.63 -24.09 -6.84
CA LEU A 13 17.44 -22.70 -6.41
C LEU A 13 16.10 -22.50 -5.68
N TRP A 14 15.09 -23.28 -6.07
CA TRP A 14 13.79 -23.34 -5.41
C TRP A 14 13.85 -23.95 -4.00
N GLY A 15 14.59 -25.04 -3.79
CA GLY A 15 14.81 -25.63 -2.46
C GLY A 15 15.50 -24.66 -1.51
N ARG A 16 16.54 -23.96 -1.97
CA ARG A 16 17.22 -22.91 -1.20
C ARG A 16 16.29 -21.76 -0.83
N PHE A 17 15.41 -21.35 -1.74
CA PHE A 17 14.42 -20.30 -1.51
C PHE A 17 13.37 -20.71 -0.47
N CYS A 18 12.82 -21.92 -0.59
CA CYS A 18 11.86 -22.48 0.39
C CYS A 18 12.48 -22.60 1.79
N ASN A 19 13.71 -23.10 1.87
CA ASN A 19 14.47 -23.22 3.12
C ASN A 19 14.73 -21.82 3.73
N TRP A 20 15.02 -20.81 2.91
CA TRP A 20 15.23 -19.45 3.38
C TRP A 20 13.95 -18.76 3.88
N ILE A 21 12.84 -18.88 3.15
CA ILE A 21 11.55 -18.30 3.54
C ILE A 21 11.07 -18.87 4.88
N THR A 22 11.26 -20.17 5.08
CA THR A 22 10.80 -20.90 6.27
C THR A 22 11.84 -20.98 7.39
N SER A 23 13.01 -20.36 7.20
CA SER A 23 14.07 -20.35 8.21
C SER A 23 13.66 -19.62 9.49
N THR A 24 13.89 -20.26 10.63
CA THR A 24 13.70 -19.69 11.98
C THR A 24 14.91 -18.88 12.46
N GLU A 25 16.01 -18.86 11.69
CA GLU A 25 17.21 -18.08 12.02
C GLU A 25 17.13 -16.62 11.51
N ASN A 26 16.12 -16.30 10.69
CA ASN A 26 15.87 -14.94 10.26
C ASN A 26 15.40 -14.07 11.45
N ARG A 27 15.95 -12.85 11.58
CA ARG A 27 15.56 -11.90 12.65
C ARG A 27 14.06 -11.57 12.67
N LEU A 28 13.45 -11.55 11.49
CA LEU A 28 12.01 -11.46 11.30
C LEU A 28 11.61 -12.68 10.49
N TYR A 29 10.73 -13.51 11.06
CA TYR A 29 10.20 -14.67 10.37
C TYR A 29 9.33 -14.22 9.18
N ILE A 30 9.55 -14.83 8.01
CA ILE A 30 8.83 -14.49 6.78
C ILE A 30 7.69 -15.49 6.60
N GLY A 31 8.02 -16.76 6.38
CA GLY A 31 7.03 -17.80 6.02
C GLY A 31 6.31 -17.48 4.70
N TRP A 32 5.47 -18.40 4.24
CA TRP A 32 4.70 -18.19 3.00
C TRP A 32 3.71 -17.03 3.09
N PHE A 33 3.19 -16.74 4.29
CA PHE A 33 2.33 -15.59 4.54
C PHE A 33 3.09 -14.26 4.43
N GLY A 34 4.33 -14.20 4.93
CA GLY A 34 5.18 -13.00 4.86
C GLY A 34 5.46 -12.55 3.44
N VAL A 35 5.52 -13.48 2.47
CA VAL A 35 5.71 -13.15 1.05
C VAL A 35 4.59 -12.26 0.52
N LEU A 36 3.35 -12.42 1.01
CA LEU A 36 2.22 -11.55 0.66
C LEU A 36 2.08 -10.37 1.61
N MET A 37 2.33 -10.58 2.90
CA MET A 37 2.16 -9.56 3.94
C MET A 37 3.14 -8.40 3.77
N ILE A 38 4.41 -8.66 3.48
CA ILE A 38 5.45 -7.64 3.34
C ILE A 38 5.10 -6.64 2.20
N PRO A 39 4.85 -7.07 0.95
CA PRO A 39 4.52 -6.12 -0.11
C PRO A 39 3.19 -5.39 0.14
N THR A 40 2.17 -6.07 0.65
CA THR A 40 0.86 -5.43 0.91
C THR A 40 0.93 -4.37 2.00
N LEU A 41 1.60 -4.66 3.12
CA LEU A 41 1.79 -3.68 4.20
C LEU A 41 2.68 -2.52 3.77
N LEU A 42 3.75 -2.78 3.01
CA LEU A 42 4.60 -1.71 2.50
C LEU A 42 3.80 -0.78 1.58
N THR A 43 3.10 -1.33 0.58
CA THR A 43 2.27 -0.52 -0.33
C THR A 43 1.20 0.27 0.44
N ALA A 44 0.48 -0.38 1.37
CA ALA A 44 -0.53 0.30 2.18
C ALA A 44 0.07 1.45 3.02
N THR A 45 1.23 1.23 3.64
CA THR A 45 1.92 2.24 4.46
C THR A 45 2.41 3.41 3.61
N PHE A 46 2.99 3.15 2.44
CA PHE A 46 3.42 4.19 1.52
C PHE A 46 2.24 5.04 1.04
N VAL A 47 1.15 4.41 0.61
CA VAL A 47 -0.07 5.10 0.17
C VAL A 47 -0.67 5.92 1.33
N PHE A 48 -0.70 5.36 2.54
CA PHE A 48 -1.18 6.06 3.73
C PHE A 48 -0.40 7.34 4.01
N ILE A 49 0.93 7.29 3.98
CA ILE A 49 1.79 8.46 4.25
C ILE A 49 1.58 9.54 3.20
N ILE A 50 1.58 9.17 1.92
CA ILE A 50 1.42 10.13 0.81
C ILE A 50 0.03 10.75 0.85
N ALA A 51 -1.01 9.93 1.04
CA ALA A 51 -2.38 10.40 1.16
C ALA A 51 -2.53 11.34 2.37
N PHE A 52 -2.03 10.96 3.54
CA PHE A 52 -2.15 11.81 4.72
C PHE A 52 -1.56 13.20 4.52
N ILE A 53 -0.40 13.29 3.87
CA ILE A 53 0.30 14.57 3.66
C ILE A 53 -0.35 15.40 2.54
N ALA A 54 -0.65 14.77 1.40
CA ALA A 54 -0.92 15.46 0.14
C ALA A 54 -2.31 15.21 -0.47
N THR A 55 -3.27 14.69 0.31
CA THR A 55 -4.64 14.51 -0.19
C THR A 55 -5.28 15.86 -0.54
N PRO A 56 -5.84 16.01 -1.75
CA PRO A 56 -6.65 17.17 -2.11
C PRO A 56 -7.99 17.17 -1.33
N PRO A 57 -8.74 18.27 -1.31
CA PRO A 57 -10.06 18.32 -0.71
C PRO A 57 -10.98 17.28 -1.38
N VAL A 58 -11.58 16.40 -0.58
CA VAL A 58 -12.46 15.33 -1.07
C VAL A 58 -13.90 15.67 -0.67
N ASP A 59 -14.82 15.55 -1.63
CA ASP A 59 -16.25 15.66 -1.36
C ASP A 59 -16.77 14.34 -0.79
N ILE A 60 -17.15 14.33 0.48
CA ILE A 60 -17.49 13.11 1.23
C ILE A 60 -18.94 12.70 0.94
N ASP A 61 -19.81 13.70 0.88
CA ASP A 61 -21.26 13.50 0.86
C ASP A 61 -21.83 13.65 -0.56
N ASP A 62 -20.99 13.85 -1.58
CA ASP A 62 -21.38 14.06 -2.98
C ASP A 62 -22.33 15.26 -3.17
N ILE A 63 -22.24 16.22 -2.25
CA ILE A 63 -23.04 17.46 -2.21
C ILE A 63 -22.27 18.67 -2.77
N ARG A 64 -21.09 18.44 -3.35
CA ARG A 64 -20.17 19.46 -3.86
C ARG A 64 -19.54 20.33 -2.77
N GLU A 65 -19.39 19.80 -1.55
CA GLU A 65 -18.73 20.47 -0.43
C GLU A 65 -17.42 19.75 -0.07
N PRO A 66 -16.30 20.12 -0.71
CA PRO A 66 -15.05 19.40 -0.50
C PRO A 66 -14.43 19.71 0.87
N VAL A 67 -14.14 18.66 1.63
CA VAL A 67 -13.55 18.76 2.96
C VAL A 67 -12.03 18.56 2.87
N SER A 68 -11.26 19.54 3.33
CA SER A 68 -9.80 19.43 3.42
C SER A 68 -9.38 18.84 4.77
N ARG A 69 -8.63 17.72 4.75
CA ARG A 69 -8.10 17.08 5.98
C ARG A 69 -6.63 16.69 5.93
N SER A 70 -5.85 17.29 5.02
CA SER A 70 -4.39 17.07 4.97
C SER A 70 -3.61 18.27 5.53
N PRO A 71 -2.39 18.05 6.05
CA PRO A 71 -1.54 19.12 6.58
C PRO A 71 -1.20 20.22 5.58
N LEU A 72 -1.10 19.89 4.28
CA LEU A 72 -0.87 20.89 3.22
C LEU A 72 -2.01 21.91 3.11
N TYR A 73 -3.23 21.56 3.53
CA TYR A 73 -4.38 22.46 3.56
C TYR A 73 -4.63 23.02 4.96
N ARG A 74 -3.56 23.21 5.75
CA ARG A 74 -3.58 23.86 7.07
C ARG A 74 -4.32 23.04 8.16
N ASN A 75 -4.19 21.72 8.12
CA ASN A 75 -4.65 20.85 9.20
C ASN A 75 -3.49 20.41 10.12
N ASN A 76 -3.74 20.37 11.43
CA ASN A 76 -2.79 19.81 12.41
C ASN A 76 -2.87 18.27 12.43
N ILE A 77 -1.90 17.58 13.04
CA ILE A 77 -1.88 16.10 13.14
C ILE A 77 -3.17 15.54 13.78
N ILE A 78 -3.80 16.29 14.69
CA ILE A 78 -5.07 15.91 15.36
C ILE A 78 -6.27 16.00 14.42
N PHE A 79 -6.29 17.00 13.52
CA PHE A 79 -7.36 17.23 12.55
C PHE A 79 -7.08 16.59 11.19
N GLY A 80 -5.84 16.13 10.98
CA GLY A 80 -5.40 15.41 9.81
C GLY A 80 -6.07 14.05 9.77
N ALA A 81 -6.77 13.74 8.69
CA ALA A 81 -7.42 12.46 8.52
C ALA A 81 -7.46 12.08 7.04
N ILE A 82 -7.32 10.79 6.76
CA ILE A 82 -7.60 10.27 5.43
C ILE A 82 -9.13 10.23 5.28
N VAL A 83 -9.62 11.07 4.36
CA VAL A 83 -11.03 11.18 4.07
C VAL A 83 -11.46 9.99 3.21
N ARG A 84 -12.53 9.32 3.61
CA ARG A 84 -13.15 8.26 2.81
C ARG A 84 -13.71 8.88 1.53
N THR A 85 -13.48 8.23 0.41
CA THR A 85 -14.13 8.59 -0.85
C THR A 85 -15.65 8.50 -0.72
N SER A 86 -16.38 9.34 -1.44
CA SER A 86 -17.84 9.43 -1.39
C SER A 86 -18.53 8.08 -1.58
N PHE A 87 -19.76 7.96 -1.08
CA PHE A 87 -20.63 6.79 -1.26
C PHE A 87 -20.68 6.32 -2.73
N SER A 88 -20.88 7.26 -3.67
CA SER A 88 -20.85 7.04 -5.12
C SER A 88 -19.55 6.41 -5.68
N PHE A 89 -18.41 6.57 -4.99
CA PHE A 89 -17.13 5.99 -5.39
C PHE A 89 -16.92 4.57 -4.83
N THR A 90 -17.53 4.28 -3.67
CA THR A 90 -17.38 3.00 -2.95
C THR A 90 -18.40 1.95 -3.44
N ASP A 91 -19.56 2.38 -3.94
CA ASP A 91 -20.62 1.48 -4.42
C ASP A 91 -20.37 0.84 -5.80
N ILE A 92 -19.28 1.19 -6.50
CA ILE A 92 -18.84 0.52 -7.73
C ILE A 92 -17.55 -0.26 -7.45
N LEU A 93 -17.77 -1.51 -7.04
CA LEU A 93 -16.82 -2.62 -6.90
C LEU A 93 -15.49 -2.44 -7.66
N PHE A 94 -14.38 -2.28 -6.93
CA PHE A 94 -13.03 -2.59 -7.40
C PHE A 94 -12.52 -1.78 -8.61
N ARG A 95 -12.43 -0.45 -8.47
CA ARG A 95 -11.69 0.37 -9.43
C ARG A 95 -10.17 0.21 -9.23
N PRO A 96 -9.43 -0.27 -10.24
CA PRO A 96 -7.96 -0.34 -10.18
C PRO A 96 -7.33 1.05 -10.32
N VAL A 97 -6.10 1.18 -9.79
CA VAL A 97 -5.36 2.46 -9.69
C VAL A 97 -5.27 3.24 -11.01
N TYR A 98 -5.26 2.58 -12.17
CA TYR A 98 -5.15 3.26 -13.46
C TYR A 98 -6.33 4.18 -13.79
N GLU A 99 -7.53 3.89 -13.26
CA GLU A 99 -8.71 4.73 -13.48
C GLU A 99 -8.70 6.01 -12.63
N PHE A 100 -7.87 6.04 -11.59
CA PHE A 100 -7.66 7.23 -10.76
C PHE A 100 -6.59 8.18 -11.32
N ILE A 101 -5.69 7.68 -12.18
CA ILE A 101 -4.64 8.52 -12.78
C ILE A 101 -5.25 9.64 -13.64
N SER A 102 -6.39 9.37 -14.32
CA SER A 102 -7.15 10.40 -15.02
C SER A 102 -7.82 11.40 -14.06
N LEU A 103 -8.43 10.91 -12.97
CA LEU A 103 -9.06 11.76 -11.95
C LEU A 103 -8.06 12.72 -11.27
N ILE A 104 -6.86 12.23 -10.94
CA ILE A 104 -5.79 13.05 -10.35
C ILE A 104 -5.34 14.15 -11.34
N LYS A 105 -5.29 13.86 -12.64
CA LYS A 105 -5.01 14.89 -13.67
C LYS A 105 -6.09 15.97 -13.67
N ASP A 106 -7.36 15.61 -13.57
CA ASP A 106 -8.47 16.56 -13.61
C ASP A 106 -8.55 17.40 -12.32
N ILE A 107 -8.25 16.82 -11.16
CA ILE A 107 -8.16 17.54 -9.88
C ILE A 107 -6.94 18.48 -9.84
N LEU A 108 -5.80 18.09 -10.42
CA LEU A 108 -4.64 18.98 -10.60
C LEU A 108 -4.91 20.09 -11.65
N CYS A 109 -5.76 19.83 -12.65
CA CYS A 109 -6.14 20.78 -13.70
C CYS A 109 -7.18 21.81 -13.22
N PHE A 110 -7.98 21.50 -12.19
CA PHE A 110 -8.88 22.46 -11.53
C PHE A 110 -8.16 23.57 -10.75
N LYS A 111 -6.81 23.55 -10.77
CA LYS A 111 -5.95 24.65 -10.32
C LYS A 111 -5.45 25.51 -11.49
N LYS A 112 -6.29 25.76 -12.49
CA LYS A 112 -6.11 26.85 -13.46
C LYS A 112 -7.40 27.64 -13.62
#